data_AF-A0A8K0GYE4-F1
#
_entry.id   AF-A0A8K0GYE4-F1
#
_cell.length_a   1.000
_cell.length_b   1.000
_cell.length_c   1.000
_cell.angle_alpha   90.00
_cell.angle_beta   90.00
_cell.angle_gamma   90.00
#
_symmetry.space_group_name_H-M   'P 1'
#
loop_
_entity.id
_entity.type
_entity.pdbx_description
1 polymer ?
#
loop_
_entity_poly.entity_id
_entity_poly.type
_entity_poly.pdbx_seq_one_letter_code
_entity_poly.pdbx_strand_id
1 'polypeptide(L)'
;MEKFGIQFQLLVAILVSSLIATRAYRKKSLDLSGAISGFIVMTINIAAGYRYGAMLLVFFFTSSKLTKVGEEKKRRLEADFKEGGQRNWIQVVSNSGIATILVVIIWNVTELQDKCLDSKDSILVTSLIGGVIGHYSCCNGDTWSSELGILSDAQPRLITTFKPVRKGTNGAVTKTGLLAAATAGCVIGMAFVILEFLTVKCSKDAALKQLLVIPLSSLAGLGGSVIDSLLGATLQYSGFCTVRNKVVGKPGPTVKKISGLNFLDNNAVNIVSILLTSVLTSIACVYIF
;
A
#
# COMPACT_ATOMS: atom_id res chain seq x y z
N MET A 1 17.91 -31.35 -0.99
CA MET A 1 16.52 -31.00 -0.65
C MET A 1 16.27 -29.49 -0.74
N GLU A 2 17.14 -28.63 -0.21
CA GLU A 2 17.01 -27.16 -0.35
C GLU A 2 16.90 -26.64 -1.78
N LYS A 3 17.82 -27.02 -2.69
CA LYS A 3 17.76 -26.59 -4.10
C LYS A 3 16.43 -26.95 -4.80
N PHE A 4 15.83 -28.08 -4.44
CA PHE A 4 14.55 -28.51 -5.00
C PHE A 4 13.38 -27.67 -4.45
N GLY A 5 13.42 -27.31 -3.15
CA GLY A 5 12.44 -26.41 -2.54
C GLY A 5 12.46 -25.00 -3.16
N ILE A 6 13.65 -24.46 -3.42
CA ILE A 6 13.82 -23.13 -4.05
C ILE A 6 13.30 -23.13 -5.49
N GLN A 7 13.65 -24.15 -6.28
CA GLN A 7 13.13 -24.28 -7.65
C GLN A 7 11.61 -24.43 -7.66
N PHE A 8 11.05 -25.20 -6.73
CA PHE A 8 9.60 -25.34 -6.58
C PHE A 8 8.93 -24.01 -6.22
N GLN A 9 9.46 -23.26 -5.24
CA GLN A 9 8.91 -21.96 -4.85
C GLN A 9 8.98 -20.93 -5.99
N LEU A 10 10.06 -20.93 -6.78
CA LEU A 10 10.18 -20.10 -7.98
C LEU A 10 9.14 -20.48 -9.04
N LEU A 11 8.91 -21.77 -9.27
CA LEU A 11 7.87 -22.24 -10.19
C LEU A 11 6.48 -21.79 -9.72
N VAL A 12 6.17 -21.95 -8.43
CA VAL A 12 4.92 -21.47 -7.82
C VAL A 12 4.79 -19.95 -7.99
N ALA A 13 5.85 -19.19 -7.71
CA ALA A 13 5.87 -17.73 -7.87
C ALA A 13 5.55 -17.31 -9.30
N ILE A 14 6.20 -17.91 -10.30
CA ILE A 14 5.98 -17.61 -11.72
C ILE A 14 4.55 -17.97 -12.14
N LEU A 15 4.05 -19.16 -11.77
CA LEU A 15 2.72 -19.61 -12.14
C LEU A 15 1.62 -18.73 -11.54
N VAL A 16 1.69 -18.48 -10.23
CA VAL A 16 0.74 -17.63 -9.51
C VAL A 16 0.79 -16.20 -10.05
N SER A 17 1.98 -15.64 -10.23
CA SER A 17 2.14 -14.28 -10.74
C SER A 17 1.61 -14.15 -12.17
N SER A 18 1.84 -15.14 -13.03
CA SER A 18 1.34 -15.15 -14.41
C SER A 18 -0.19 -15.18 -14.45
N LEU A 19 -0.80 -16.05 -13.63
CA LEU A 19 -2.25 -16.15 -13.54
C LEU A 19 -2.88 -14.83 -13.06
N ILE A 20 -2.29 -14.23 -12.04
CA ILE A 20 -2.79 -13.00 -11.43
C ILE A 20 -2.60 -11.80 -12.36
N ALA A 21 -1.43 -11.64 -12.97
CA ALA A 21 -1.18 -10.57 -13.95
C ALA A 21 -2.14 -10.66 -15.14
N THR A 22 -2.33 -11.88 -15.69
CA THR A 22 -3.28 -12.13 -16.78
C THR A 22 -4.70 -11.78 -16.37
N ARG A 23 -5.15 -12.22 -15.18
CA ARG A 23 -6.49 -11.91 -14.66
C ARG A 23 -6.66 -10.41 -14.40
N ALA A 24 -5.66 -9.76 -13.84
CA ALA A 24 -5.65 -8.33 -13.53
C ALA A 24 -5.80 -7.48 -14.80
N TYR A 25 -5.06 -7.84 -15.86
CA TYR A 25 -5.17 -7.21 -17.17
C TYR A 25 -6.57 -7.40 -17.76
N ARG A 26 -7.06 -8.65 -17.81
CA ARG A 26 -8.41 -8.97 -18.34
C ARG A 26 -9.55 -8.28 -17.57
N LYS A 27 -9.37 -8.06 -16.26
CA LYS A 27 -10.36 -7.37 -15.40
C LYS A 27 -10.19 -5.85 -15.36
N LYS A 28 -9.31 -5.28 -16.21
CA LYS A 28 -8.98 -3.86 -16.29
C LYS A 28 -8.55 -3.29 -14.92
N SER A 29 -7.90 -4.09 -14.07
CA SER A 29 -7.29 -3.59 -12.83
C SER A 29 -5.86 -3.10 -13.05
N LEU A 30 -5.18 -3.65 -14.06
CA LEU A 30 -3.87 -3.21 -14.54
C LEU A 30 -3.96 -2.98 -16.05
N ASP A 31 -3.23 -1.99 -16.56
CA ASP A 31 -2.92 -1.93 -17.99
C ASP A 31 -1.80 -2.93 -18.35
N LEU A 32 -1.41 -3.02 -19.62
CA LEU A 32 -0.38 -3.97 -20.06
C LEU A 32 0.96 -3.75 -19.33
N SER A 33 1.37 -2.48 -19.17
CA SER A 33 2.62 -2.12 -18.48
C SER A 33 2.55 -2.45 -16.98
N GLY A 34 1.39 -2.23 -16.36
CA GLY A 34 1.08 -2.60 -14.99
C GLY A 34 1.08 -4.10 -14.79
N ALA A 35 0.56 -4.87 -15.75
CA ALA A 35 0.55 -6.33 -15.68
C ALA A 35 1.96 -6.93 -15.77
N ILE A 36 2.82 -6.41 -16.67
CA ILE A 36 4.21 -6.86 -16.80
C ILE A 36 5.01 -6.54 -15.53
N SER A 37 4.95 -5.28 -15.07
CA SER A 37 5.63 -4.88 -13.83
C SER A 37 5.09 -5.61 -12.60
N GLY A 38 3.76 -5.79 -12.52
CA GLY A 38 3.10 -6.54 -11.45
C GLY A 38 3.49 -8.01 -11.42
N PHE A 39 3.67 -8.64 -12.59
CA PHE A 39 4.21 -10.00 -12.69
C PHE A 39 5.61 -10.10 -12.08
N ILE A 40 6.52 -9.19 -12.41
CA ILE A 40 7.89 -9.17 -11.90
C ILE A 40 7.89 -8.98 -10.39
N VAL A 41 7.21 -7.94 -9.91
CA VAL A 41 7.12 -7.61 -8.48
C VAL A 41 6.53 -8.77 -7.67
N MET A 42 5.42 -9.35 -8.14
CA MET A 42 4.77 -10.47 -7.47
C MET A 42 5.67 -11.71 -7.44
N THR A 43 6.36 -12.00 -8.54
CA THR A 43 7.25 -13.16 -8.63
C THR A 43 8.39 -13.02 -7.61
N ILE A 44 9.03 -11.85 -7.53
CA ILE A 44 10.11 -11.59 -6.56
C ILE A 44 9.61 -11.76 -5.12
N ASN A 45 8.45 -11.18 -4.80
CA ASN A 45 7.91 -11.22 -3.44
C ASN A 45 7.53 -12.65 -3.01
N ILE A 46 6.86 -13.43 -3.87
CA ILE A 46 6.52 -14.83 -3.57
C ILE A 46 7.79 -15.71 -3.50
N ALA A 47 8.73 -15.48 -4.42
CA ALA A 47 9.97 -16.25 -4.47
C ALA A 47 10.86 -16.03 -3.23
N ALA A 48 10.82 -14.83 -2.66
CA ALA A 48 11.53 -14.53 -1.42
C ALA A 48 10.82 -15.10 -0.17
N GLY A 49 9.49 -15.20 -0.18
CA GLY A 49 8.73 -15.76 0.92
C GLY A 49 7.22 -15.60 0.76
N TYR A 50 6.46 -16.64 1.12
CA TYR A 50 5.01 -16.64 0.96
C TYR A 50 4.31 -15.52 1.77
N ARG A 51 4.87 -15.10 2.92
CA ARG A 51 4.35 -13.99 3.73
C ARG A 51 4.38 -12.66 2.96
N TYR A 52 5.47 -12.35 2.27
CA TYR A 52 5.62 -11.12 1.49
C TYR A 52 4.69 -11.12 0.28
N GLY A 53 4.63 -12.26 -0.42
CA GLY A 53 3.65 -12.47 -1.49
C GLY A 53 2.21 -12.30 -1.01
N ALA A 54 1.85 -12.85 0.15
CA ALA A 54 0.50 -12.76 0.70
C ALA A 54 0.09 -11.31 1.03
N MET A 55 0.97 -10.52 1.65
CA MET A 55 0.68 -9.10 1.92
C MET A 55 0.44 -8.32 0.62
N LEU A 56 1.30 -8.51 -0.39
CA LEU A 56 1.13 -7.89 -1.71
C LEU A 56 -0.19 -8.32 -2.38
N LEU A 57 -0.54 -9.60 -2.30
CA LEU A 57 -1.79 -10.13 -2.85
C LEU A 57 -3.02 -9.55 -2.16
N VAL A 58 -3.00 -9.48 -0.83
CA VAL A 58 -4.09 -8.91 -0.03
C VAL A 58 -4.26 -7.44 -0.34
N PHE A 59 -3.17 -6.66 -0.39
CA PHE A 59 -3.19 -5.28 -0.86
C PHE A 59 -3.82 -5.18 -2.25
N PHE A 60 -3.29 -5.93 -3.22
CA PHE A 60 -3.72 -5.86 -4.61
C PHE A 60 -5.21 -6.21 -4.77
N PHE A 61 -5.67 -7.33 -4.22
CA PHE A 61 -7.03 -7.80 -4.41
C PHE A 61 -8.06 -6.96 -3.66
N THR A 62 -7.79 -6.58 -2.41
CA THR A 62 -8.74 -5.80 -1.62
C THR A 62 -8.88 -4.39 -2.18
N SER A 63 -7.76 -3.75 -2.53
CA SER A 63 -7.75 -2.44 -3.20
C SER A 63 -8.46 -2.48 -4.56
N SER A 64 -8.19 -3.50 -5.38
CA SER A 64 -8.84 -3.64 -6.71
C SER A 64 -10.34 -3.92 -6.64
N LYS A 65 -10.83 -4.44 -5.50
CA LYS A 65 -12.27 -4.56 -5.25
C LYS A 65 -12.86 -3.19 -4.87
N LEU A 66 -12.18 -2.44 -4.00
CA LEU A 66 -12.65 -1.13 -3.55
C LEU A 66 -12.67 -0.07 -4.65
N THR A 67 -11.75 -0.13 -5.63
CA THR A 67 -11.79 0.76 -6.80
C THR A 67 -13.09 0.65 -7.59
N LYS A 68 -13.74 -0.52 -7.55
CA LYS A 68 -15.03 -0.78 -8.23
C LYS A 68 -16.24 -0.41 -7.39
N VAL A 69 -16.07 -0.21 -6.08
CA VAL A 69 -17.16 0.21 -5.20
C VAL A 69 -17.50 1.67 -5.49
N GLY A 70 -18.78 1.96 -5.74
CA GLY A 70 -19.26 3.32 -5.98
C GLY A 70 -18.70 3.97 -7.26
N GLU A 71 -18.37 3.16 -8.27
CA GLU A 71 -17.70 3.59 -9.51
C GLU A 71 -18.43 4.76 -10.20
N GLU A 72 -19.77 4.74 -10.25
CA GLU A 72 -20.55 5.83 -10.85
C GLU A 72 -20.39 7.17 -10.10
N LYS A 73 -20.34 7.12 -8.76
CA LYS A 73 -20.14 8.31 -7.92
C LYS A 73 -18.71 8.83 -8.12
N LYS A 74 -17.71 7.95 -8.16
CA LYS A 74 -16.30 8.29 -8.42
C LYS A 74 -16.11 8.92 -9.80
N ARG A 75 -16.70 8.34 -10.85
CA ARG A 75 -16.67 8.88 -12.21
C ARG A 75 -17.21 10.32 -12.30
N ARG A 76 -18.22 10.66 -11.49
CA ARG A 76 -18.78 12.02 -11.42
C ARG A 76 -17.92 12.99 -10.59
N LEU A 77 -17.16 12.52 -9.62
CA LEU A 77 -16.37 13.36 -8.70
C LEU A 77 -14.93 13.55 -9.14
N GLU A 78 -14.30 12.53 -9.73
CA GLU A 78 -12.88 12.50 -10.03
C GLU A 78 -12.59 12.97 -11.46
N ALA A 79 -11.60 13.85 -11.62
CA ALA A 79 -11.19 14.35 -12.94
C ALA A 79 -10.40 13.31 -13.75
N ASP A 80 -9.67 12.44 -13.07
CA ASP A 80 -8.73 11.46 -13.65
C ASP A 80 -9.22 10.01 -13.46
N PHE A 81 -10.55 9.83 -13.36
CA PHE A 81 -11.19 8.53 -13.21
C PHE A 81 -10.77 7.59 -14.35
N LYS A 82 -10.35 6.36 -13.99
CA LYS A 82 -10.02 5.28 -14.93
C LYS A 82 -10.97 4.12 -14.74
N GLU A 83 -11.57 3.63 -15.83
CA GLU A 83 -12.45 2.46 -15.80
C GLU A 83 -11.71 1.24 -15.20
N GLY A 84 -12.30 0.62 -14.17
CA GLY A 84 -11.71 -0.51 -13.44
C GLY A 84 -10.54 -0.15 -12.51
N GLY A 85 -10.15 1.13 -12.42
CA GLY A 85 -9.04 1.59 -11.60
C GLY A 85 -7.68 1.18 -12.16
N GLN A 86 -7.52 1.13 -13.49
CA GLN A 86 -6.31 0.65 -14.17
C GLN A 86 -5.03 1.34 -13.65
N ARG A 87 -4.12 0.53 -13.10
CA ARG A 87 -2.78 0.98 -12.69
C ARG A 87 -1.74 0.64 -13.76
N ASN A 88 -0.86 1.60 -14.01
CA ASN A 88 0.27 1.44 -14.92
C ASN A 88 1.54 1.00 -14.17
N TRP A 89 2.63 0.78 -14.91
CA TRP A 89 3.90 0.35 -14.32
C TRP A 89 4.46 1.34 -13.29
N ILE A 90 4.28 2.66 -13.49
CA ILE A 90 4.74 3.69 -12.55
C ILE A 90 4.04 3.48 -11.22
N GLN A 91 2.71 3.32 -11.22
CA GLN A 91 1.94 3.07 -10.02
C GLN A 91 2.32 1.75 -9.34
N VAL A 92 2.64 0.70 -10.10
CA VAL A 92 3.12 -0.56 -9.52
C VAL A 92 4.46 -0.37 -8.83
N VAL A 93 5.43 0.27 -9.50
CA VAL A 93 6.77 0.51 -8.94
C VAL A 93 6.72 1.46 -7.75
N SER A 94 5.96 2.55 -7.82
CA SER A 94 5.78 3.50 -6.71
C SER A 94 5.18 2.83 -5.46
N ASN A 95 4.23 1.91 -5.64
CA ASN A 95 3.53 1.25 -4.52
C ASN A 95 4.13 -0.10 -4.12
N SER A 96 5.22 -0.57 -4.73
CA SER A 96 5.80 -1.87 -4.39
C SER A 96 7.33 -1.95 -4.51
N GLY A 97 7.98 -0.92 -5.04
CA GLY A 97 9.42 -0.90 -5.27
C GLY A 97 10.22 -1.00 -3.98
N ILE A 98 9.87 -0.19 -2.97
CA ILE A 98 10.56 -0.20 -1.66
C ILE A 98 10.44 -1.59 -1.00
N ALA A 99 9.22 -2.14 -0.86
CA ALA A 99 9.03 -3.51 -0.38
C ALA A 99 9.83 -4.54 -1.18
N THR A 100 9.83 -4.45 -2.52
CA THR A 100 10.58 -5.39 -3.37
C THR A 100 12.08 -5.32 -3.10
N ILE A 101 12.64 -4.12 -2.93
CA ILE A 101 14.05 -3.94 -2.56
C ILE A 101 14.31 -4.55 -1.18
N LEU A 102 13.49 -4.25 -0.17
CA LEU A 102 13.62 -4.80 1.18
C LEU A 102 13.57 -6.32 1.18
N VAL A 103 12.63 -6.90 0.43
CA VAL A 103 12.44 -8.35 0.31
C VAL A 103 13.62 -9.03 -0.40
N VAL A 104 14.21 -8.39 -1.42
CA VAL A 104 15.45 -8.89 -2.04
C VAL A 104 16.62 -8.84 -1.06
N ILE A 105 16.73 -7.79 -0.24
CA ILE A 105 17.77 -7.74 0.80
C ILE A 105 17.54 -8.85 1.83
N ILE A 106 16.29 -9.06 2.28
CA ILE A 106 15.92 -10.15 3.20
C ILE A 106 16.34 -11.49 2.60
N TRP A 107 15.98 -11.76 1.33
CA TRP A 107 16.37 -12.99 0.64
C TRP A 107 17.88 -13.22 0.76
N ASN A 108 18.70 -12.23 0.42
CA ASN A 108 20.15 -12.36 0.43
C ASN A 108 20.73 -12.57 1.84
N VAL A 109 20.19 -11.87 2.86
CA VAL A 109 20.72 -11.93 4.24
C VAL A 109 20.25 -13.18 5.00
N THR A 110 19.09 -13.73 4.64
CA THR A 110 18.49 -14.89 5.33
C THR A 110 18.72 -16.21 4.60
N GLU A 111 19.39 -16.20 3.46
CA GLU A 111 19.64 -17.39 2.63
C GLU A 111 18.36 -18.19 2.34
N LEU A 112 17.25 -17.49 2.03
CA LEU A 112 15.91 -18.06 1.80
C LEU A 112 15.22 -18.70 3.01
N GLN A 113 15.76 -18.52 4.22
CA GLN A 113 15.11 -18.99 5.44
C GLN A 113 14.21 -17.90 6.02
N ASP A 114 12.91 -18.15 6.01
CA ASP A 114 11.93 -17.20 6.55
C ASP A 114 12.02 -17.18 8.09
N LYS A 115 12.19 -15.99 8.68
CA LYS A 115 12.42 -15.79 10.11
C LYS A 115 11.29 -15.03 10.81
N CYS A 116 11.04 -15.35 12.07
CA CYS A 116 10.11 -14.60 12.92
C CYS A 116 10.66 -13.18 13.21
N LEU A 117 9.80 -12.23 13.57
CA LEU A 117 10.28 -10.97 14.13
C LEU A 117 10.86 -11.24 15.53
N ASP A 118 12.17 -11.07 15.67
CA ASP A 118 12.89 -11.21 16.93
C ASP A 118 14.17 -10.38 16.86
N SER A 119 14.16 -9.20 17.49
CA SER A 119 15.32 -8.29 17.50
C SER A 119 16.52 -8.88 18.24
N LYS A 120 16.32 -9.89 19.11
CA LYS A 120 17.41 -10.57 19.81
C LYS A 120 18.18 -11.51 18.90
N ASP A 121 17.51 -12.13 17.92
CA ASP A 121 18.16 -12.93 16.87
C ASP A 121 18.84 -12.03 15.85
N SER A 122 18.08 -11.09 15.27
CA SER A 122 18.64 -10.16 14.29
C SER A 122 17.86 -8.86 14.22
N ILE A 123 18.51 -7.78 14.64
CA ILE A 123 18.01 -6.41 14.49
C ILE A 123 17.78 -6.09 13.01
N LEU A 124 18.72 -6.46 12.13
CA LEU A 124 18.64 -6.16 10.70
C LEU A 124 17.43 -6.84 10.05
N VAL A 125 17.26 -8.16 10.23
CA VAL A 125 16.14 -8.90 9.63
C VAL A 125 14.81 -8.41 10.18
N THR A 126 14.71 -8.18 11.49
CA THR A 126 13.50 -7.64 12.14
C THR A 126 13.15 -6.26 11.59
N SER A 127 14.15 -5.39 11.40
CA SER A 127 13.96 -4.07 10.79
C SER A 127 13.44 -4.17 9.37
N LEU A 128 14.04 -5.04 8.54
CA LEU A 128 13.65 -5.20 7.14
C LEU A 128 12.22 -5.73 7.01
N ILE A 129 11.85 -6.77 7.77
CA ILE A 129 10.49 -7.32 7.78
C ILE A 129 9.49 -6.27 8.25
N GLY A 130 9.79 -5.53 9.32
CA GLY A 130 8.99 -4.40 9.79
C GLY A 130 8.78 -3.32 8.72
N GLY A 131 9.80 -3.08 7.90
CA GLY A 131 9.72 -2.15 6.78
C GLY A 131 8.74 -2.62 5.71
N VAL A 132 8.73 -3.91 5.37
CA VAL A 132 7.78 -4.50 4.41
C VAL A 132 6.34 -4.45 4.95
N ILE A 133 6.15 -4.72 6.23
CA ILE A 133 4.83 -4.61 6.90
C ILE A 133 4.35 -3.16 6.84
N GLY A 134 5.19 -2.19 7.21
CA GLY A 134 4.89 -0.76 7.13
C GLY A 134 4.56 -0.31 5.72
N HIS A 135 5.33 -0.76 4.73
CA HIS A 135 5.13 -0.49 3.31
C HIS A 135 3.72 -0.88 2.86
N TYR A 136 3.36 -2.16 3.02
CA TYR A 136 2.08 -2.66 2.51
C TYR A 136 0.89 -2.16 3.34
N SER A 137 1.09 -1.93 4.64
CA SER A 137 0.07 -1.30 5.49
C SER A 137 -0.21 0.13 5.03
N CYS A 138 0.82 0.93 4.74
CA CYS A 138 0.68 2.28 4.19
C CYS A 138 -0.06 2.27 2.86
N CYS A 139 0.38 1.44 1.91
CA CYS A 139 -0.22 1.35 0.57
C CYS A 139 -1.71 0.98 0.63
N ASN A 140 -2.05 -0.03 1.43
CA ASN A 140 -3.43 -0.49 1.57
C ASN A 140 -4.27 0.52 2.34
N GLY A 141 -3.70 1.12 3.40
CA GLY A 141 -4.29 2.19 4.19
C GLY A 141 -4.72 3.38 3.35
N ASP A 142 -3.78 3.92 2.57
CA ASP A 142 -4.03 5.04 1.69
C ASP A 142 -5.08 4.74 0.62
N THR A 143 -4.99 3.56 -0.01
CA THR A 143 -5.97 3.16 -1.03
C THR A 143 -7.37 3.00 -0.43
N TRP A 144 -7.52 2.31 0.70
CA TRP A 144 -8.84 2.15 1.30
C TRP A 144 -9.41 3.50 1.79
N SER A 145 -8.54 4.35 2.34
CA SER A 145 -8.90 5.70 2.80
C SER A 145 -9.45 6.56 1.67
N SER A 146 -8.77 6.60 0.52
CA SER A 146 -9.19 7.40 -0.63
C SER A 146 -10.44 6.82 -1.30
N GLU A 147 -10.46 5.50 -1.53
CA GLU A 147 -11.55 4.81 -2.25
C GLU A 147 -12.88 4.79 -1.48
N LEU A 148 -12.84 4.71 -0.14
CA LEU A 148 -14.04 4.78 0.71
C LEU A 148 -14.32 6.20 1.22
N GLY A 149 -13.28 7.00 1.46
CA GLY A 149 -13.40 8.37 1.95
C GLY A 149 -14.12 9.28 0.95
N ILE A 150 -13.88 9.13 -0.35
CA ILE A 150 -14.59 9.92 -1.38
C ILE A 150 -16.09 9.63 -1.42
N LEU A 151 -16.47 8.40 -1.05
CA LEU A 151 -17.86 7.95 -1.01
C LEU A 151 -18.60 8.41 0.24
N SER A 152 -17.88 8.77 1.32
CA SER A 152 -18.45 9.25 2.58
C SER A 152 -19.43 10.41 2.38
N ASP A 153 -20.54 10.41 3.10
CA ASP A 153 -21.53 11.50 3.04
C ASP A 153 -21.07 12.74 3.83
N ALA A 154 -20.11 12.57 4.74
CA ALA A 154 -19.49 13.68 5.45
C ALA A 154 -18.68 14.56 4.47
N GLN A 155 -18.73 15.88 4.70
CA GLN A 155 -17.88 16.81 3.97
C GLN A 155 -16.41 16.62 4.40
N PRO A 156 -15.48 16.37 3.47
CA PRO A 156 -14.09 16.14 3.82
C PRO A 156 -13.44 17.44 4.30
N ARG A 157 -12.43 17.30 5.17
CA ARG A 157 -11.71 18.42 5.78
C ARG A 157 -10.23 18.33 5.44
N LEU A 158 -9.62 19.45 5.09
CA LEU A 158 -8.18 19.48 4.79
C LEU A 158 -7.39 19.19 6.08
N ILE A 159 -6.48 18.22 6.06
CA ILE A 159 -5.83 17.73 7.30
C ILE A 159 -5.00 18.80 8.02
N THR A 160 -4.48 19.79 7.29
CA THR A 160 -3.64 20.87 7.84
C THR A 160 -4.44 21.98 8.53
N THR A 161 -5.68 22.24 8.09
CA THR A 161 -6.49 23.38 8.58
C THR A 161 -7.82 22.97 9.18
N PHE A 162 -8.21 21.71 9.03
CA PHE A 162 -9.53 21.16 9.37
C PHE A 162 -10.74 21.89 8.78
N LYS A 163 -10.51 22.77 7.79
CA LYS A 163 -11.56 23.47 7.06
C LYS A 163 -12.23 22.52 6.06
N PRO A 164 -13.57 22.62 5.89
CA PRO A 164 -14.26 21.84 4.88
C PRO A 164 -13.76 22.18 3.46
N VAL A 165 -13.52 21.16 2.66
CA VAL A 165 -13.07 21.28 1.26
C VAL A 165 -13.93 20.43 0.33
N ARG A 166 -13.71 20.56 -0.98
CA ARG A 166 -14.41 19.76 -1.98
C ARG A 166 -13.89 18.32 -1.98
N LYS A 167 -14.74 17.37 -2.36
CA LYS A 167 -14.32 15.98 -2.56
C LYS A 167 -13.30 15.89 -3.69
N GLY A 168 -12.29 15.05 -3.51
CA GLY A 168 -11.15 14.92 -4.44
C GLY A 168 -10.03 15.93 -4.23
N THR A 169 -10.09 16.77 -3.18
CA THR A 169 -8.95 17.60 -2.77
C THR A 169 -7.88 16.74 -2.11
N ASN A 170 -6.63 16.84 -2.59
CA ASN A 170 -5.48 16.14 -2.02
C ASN A 170 -5.28 16.59 -0.56
N GLY A 171 -5.04 15.62 0.32
CA GLY A 171 -4.92 15.84 1.75
C GLY A 171 -6.21 16.13 2.51
N ALA A 172 -7.37 15.93 1.86
CA ALA A 172 -8.66 16.01 2.53
C ALA A 172 -9.02 14.65 3.16
N VAL A 173 -9.40 14.66 4.45
CA VAL A 173 -9.70 13.46 5.22
C VAL A 173 -11.15 13.43 5.68
N THR A 174 -11.65 12.20 5.89
CA THR A 174 -12.96 11.91 6.50
C THR A 174 -12.78 10.86 7.59
N LYS A 175 -13.71 10.79 8.56
CA LYS A 175 -13.70 9.72 9.57
C LYS A 175 -13.78 8.34 8.93
N THR A 176 -14.61 8.18 7.89
CA THR A 176 -14.73 6.94 7.12
C THR A 176 -13.41 6.54 6.49
N GLY A 177 -12.69 7.49 5.86
CA GLY A 177 -11.39 7.23 5.26
C GLY A 177 -10.34 6.82 6.29
N LEU A 178 -10.25 7.50 7.43
CA LEU A 178 -9.29 7.16 8.49
C LEU A 178 -9.57 5.78 9.11
N LEU A 179 -10.84 5.44 9.37
CA LEU A 179 -11.21 4.10 9.85
C LEU A 179 -10.93 3.02 8.80
N ALA A 180 -11.17 3.33 7.53
CA ALA A 180 -10.81 2.44 6.43
C ALA A 180 -9.29 2.21 6.37
N ALA A 181 -8.47 3.25 6.57
CA ALA A 181 -7.01 3.15 6.60
C ALA A 181 -6.51 2.22 7.72
N ALA A 182 -7.03 2.39 8.93
CA ALA A 182 -6.70 1.53 10.07
C ALA A 182 -7.11 0.07 9.81
N THR A 183 -8.33 -0.14 9.30
CA THR A 183 -8.84 -1.48 8.97
C THR A 183 -8.01 -2.15 7.88
N ALA A 184 -7.60 -1.39 6.87
CA ALA A 184 -6.75 -1.89 5.78
C ALA A 184 -5.37 -2.34 6.28
N GLY A 185 -4.75 -1.58 7.19
CA GLY A 185 -3.52 -1.98 7.86
C GLY A 185 -3.69 -3.23 8.72
N CYS A 186 -4.77 -3.32 9.49
CA CYS A 186 -5.13 -4.52 10.26
C CYS A 186 -5.24 -5.77 9.36
N VAL A 187 -5.87 -5.65 8.19
CA VAL A 187 -5.99 -6.73 7.20
C VAL A 187 -4.63 -7.20 6.67
N ILE A 188 -3.68 -6.28 6.46
CA ILE A 188 -2.30 -6.64 6.08
C ILE A 188 -1.60 -7.37 7.22
N GLY A 189 -1.72 -6.87 8.46
CA GLY A 189 -1.13 -7.53 9.63
C GLY A 189 -1.68 -8.94 9.87
N MET A 190 -2.99 -9.13 9.71
CA MET A 190 -3.59 -10.46 9.77
C MET A 190 -3.06 -11.40 8.68
N ALA A 191 -2.91 -10.90 7.45
CA ALA A 191 -2.35 -11.70 6.36
C ALA A 191 -0.92 -12.15 6.67
N PHE A 192 -0.09 -11.25 7.22
CA PHE A 192 1.27 -11.58 7.63
C PHE A 192 1.27 -12.68 8.71
N VAL A 193 0.54 -12.47 9.80
CA VAL A 193 0.52 -13.37 10.97
C VAL A 193 -0.08 -14.73 10.63
N ILE A 194 -1.17 -14.79 9.87
CA ILE A 194 -1.79 -16.06 9.46
C ILE A 194 -0.80 -16.89 8.64
N LEU A 195 -0.14 -16.27 7.66
CA LEU A 195 0.83 -17.00 6.83
C LEU A 195 2.06 -17.41 7.64
N GLU A 196 2.52 -16.56 8.57
CA GLU A 196 3.61 -16.90 9.48
C GLU A 196 3.31 -18.14 10.31
N PHE A 197 2.14 -18.25 10.93
CA PHE A 197 1.77 -19.44 11.68
C PHE A 197 1.70 -20.72 10.82
N LEU A 198 1.47 -20.58 9.51
CA LEU A 198 1.39 -21.71 8.59
C LEU A 198 2.76 -22.10 8.01
N THR A 199 3.68 -21.14 7.82
CA THR A 199 4.92 -21.36 7.06
C THR A 199 6.19 -21.24 7.91
N VAL A 200 6.13 -20.63 9.09
CA VAL A 200 7.30 -20.34 9.93
C VAL A 200 7.14 -20.96 11.32
N LYS A 201 8.18 -21.62 11.81
CA LYS A 201 8.20 -22.20 13.16
C LYS A 201 8.89 -21.25 14.13
N CYS A 202 8.11 -20.43 14.83
CA CYS A 202 8.60 -19.59 15.91
C CYS A 202 8.63 -20.35 17.25
N SER A 203 9.49 -19.92 18.17
CA SER A 203 9.39 -20.36 19.58
C SER A 203 8.04 -19.91 20.17
N LYS A 204 7.51 -20.64 21.16
CA LYS A 204 6.19 -20.35 21.75
C LYS A 204 6.07 -18.92 22.27
N ASP A 205 7.13 -18.41 22.91
CA ASP A 205 7.18 -17.06 23.45
C ASP A 205 7.24 -16.00 22.34
N ALA A 206 7.97 -16.27 21.26
CA ALA A 206 8.01 -15.38 20.10
C ALA A 206 6.67 -15.38 19.36
N ALA A 207 6.01 -16.52 19.22
CA ALA A 207 4.75 -16.71 18.49
C ALA A 207 3.60 -15.85 19.02
N LEU A 208 3.45 -15.73 20.35
CA LEU A 208 2.42 -14.85 20.93
C LEU A 208 2.75 -13.38 20.70
N LYS A 209 4.03 -13.00 20.76
CA LYS A 209 4.44 -11.63 20.44
C LYS A 209 4.12 -11.25 19.00
N GLN A 210 4.22 -12.18 18.03
CA GLN A 210 3.89 -11.91 16.62
C GLN A 210 2.48 -11.36 16.40
N LEU A 211 1.53 -11.65 17.31
CA LEU A 211 0.17 -11.08 17.26
C LEU A 211 0.18 -9.53 17.35
N LEU A 212 1.21 -8.92 17.94
CA LEU A 212 1.39 -7.47 17.99
C LEU A 212 1.60 -6.83 16.61
N VAL A 213 1.91 -7.63 15.57
CA VAL A 213 1.97 -7.15 14.18
C VAL A 213 0.61 -6.61 13.74
N ILE A 214 -0.50 -7.15 14.21
CA ILE A 214 -1.86 -6.73 13.80
C ILE A 214 -2.14 -5.27 14.21
N PRO A 215 -2.10 -4.89 15.51
CA PRO A 215 -2.28 -3.51 15.91
C PRO A 215 -1.19 -2.59 15.35
N LEU A 216 0.07 -3.04 15.25
CA LEU A 216 1.15 -2.26 14.63
C LEU A 216 0.84 -1.94 13.17
N SER A 217 0.39 -2.92 12.38
CA SER A 217 0.03 -2.74 10.97
C SER A 217 -1.20 -1.83 10.83
N SER A 218 -2.17 -1.93 11.73
CA SER A 218 -3.31 -1.01 11.79
C SER A 218 -2.86 0.43 12.02
N LEU A 219 -1.92 0.66 12.94
CA LEU A 219 -1.34 1.98 13.19
C LEU A 219 -0.51 2.47 12.00
N ALA A 220 0.24 1.59 11.35
CA ALA A 220 1.02 1.91 10.15
C ALA A 220 0.11 2.29 8.97
N GLY A 221 -1.01 1.59 8.77
CA GLY A 221 -1.99 1.94 7.72
C GLY A 221 -2.67 3.28 7.96
N LEU A 222 -3.08 3.56 9.20
CA LEU A 222 -3.63 4.86 9.60
C LEU A 222 -2.59 5.98 9.47
N GLY A 223 -1.41 5.79 10.06
CA GLY A 223 -0.32 6.75 10.07
C GLY A 223 0.18 7.06 8.67
N GLY A 224 0.34 6.03 7.83
CA GLY A 224 0.73 6.19 6.43
C GLY A 224 -0.27 7.03 5.62
N SER A 225 -1.58 6.78 5.76
CA SER A 225 -2.60 7.60 5.10
C SER A 225 -2.64 9.05 5.63
N VAL A 226 -2.31 9.26 6.92
CA VAL A 226 -2.18 10.60 7.50
C VAL A 226 -0.94 11.32 6.94
N ILE A 227 0.21 10.65 6.84
CA ILE A 227 1.43 11.20 6.23
C ILE A 227 1.16 11.56 4.77
N ASP A 228 0.52 10.66 4.02
CA ASP A 228 0.12 10.90 2.63
C ASP A 228 -0.78 12.12 2.53
N SER A 229 -1.80 12.22 3.39
CA SER A 229 -2.70 13.38 3.42
C SER A 229 -1.98 14.69 3.78
N LEU A 230 -0.99 14.67 4.66
CA LEU A 230 -0.19 15.85 5.01
C LEU A 230 0.64 16.31 3.81
N LEU A 231 1.31 15.38 3.13
CA LEU A 231 2.07 15.65 1.91
C LEU A 231 1.14 16.12 0.78
N GLY A 232 -0.04 15.50 0.64
CA GLY A 232 -1.07 15.88 -0.31
C GLY A 232 -1.58 17.31 -0.08
N ALA A 233 -1.83 17.69 1.18
CA ALA A 233 -2.33 19.03 1.52
C ALA A 233 -1.28 20.14 1.33
N THR A 234 0.02 19.81 1.41
CA THR A 234 1.13 20.77 1.46
C THR A 234 1.93 20.81 0.16
N LEU A 235 2.27 19.67 -0.42
CA LEU A 235 3.21 19.52 -1.53
C LEU A 235 2.58 19.03 -2.84
N GLN A 236 1.32 18.60 -2.82
CA GLN A 236 0.60 18.14 -4.02
C GLN A 236 -0.51 19.11 -4.41
N TYR A 237 -0.49 19.60 -5.65
CA TYR A 237 -1.41 20.65 -6.07
C TYR A 237 -2.86 20.15 -6.12
N SER A 238 -3.79 20.95 -5.62
CA SER A 238 -5.23 20.76 -5.81
C SER A 238 -5.89 22.07 -6.21
N GLY A 239 -6.63 22.05 -7.32
CA GLY A 239 -7.39 23.18 -7.82
C GLY A 239 -8.80 22.78 -8.26
N PHE A 240 -9.75 23.71 -8.24
CA PHE A 240 -11.11 23.50 -8.72
C PHE A 240 -11.25 24.07 -10.13
N CYS A 241 -11.54 23.21 -11.11
CA CYS A 241 -11.83 23.62 -12.48
C CYS A 241 -13.32 24.00 -12.61
N THR A 242 -13.61 25.26 -12.92
CA THR A 242 -14.98 25.76 -13.03
C THR A 242 -15.74 25.18 -14.22
N VAL A 243 -15.04 24.87 -15.32
CA VAL A 243 -15.64 24.28 -16.53
C VAL A 243 -15.99 22.81 -16.34
N ARG A 244 -15.07 22.03 -15.74
CA ARG A 244 -15.29 20.59 -15.51
C ARG A 244 -16.09 20.30 -14.24
N ASN A 245 -16.31 21.31 -13.39
CA ASN A 245 -16.95 21.21 -12.07
C ASN A 245 -16.32 20.13 -11.17
N LYS A 246 -14.99 19.99 -11.23
CA LYS A 246 -14.21 18.94 -10.57
C LYS A 246 -12.92 19.48 -9.96
N VAL A 247 -12.43 18.81 -8.93
CA VAL A 247 -11.07 19.04 -8.43
C VAL A 247 -10.07 18.38 -9.38
N VAL A 248 -8.98 19.10 -9.68
CA VAL A 248 -7.92 18.69 -10.60
C VAL A 248 -6.56 18.84 -9.94
N GLY A 249 -5.63 17.95 -10.31
CA GLY A 249 -4.27 17.91 -9.76
C GLY A 249 -3.26 18.84 -10.46
N LYS A 250 -3.68 19.65 -11.45
CA LYS A 250 -2.78 20.53 -12.20
C LYS A 250 -3.36 21.95 -12.34
N PRO A 251 -2.51 23.00 -12.33
CA PRO A 251 -2.95 24.36 -12.58
C PRO A 251 -3.39 24.54 -14.05
N GLY A 252 -4.24 25.53 -14.29
CA GLY A 252 -4.68 25.88 -15.64
C GLY A 252 -5.55 27.14 -15.65
N PRO A 253 -5.88 27.68 -16.83
CA PRO A 253 -6.58 28.97 -16.96
C PRO A 253 -7.95 29.03 -16.26
N THR A 254 -8.63 27.88 -16.16
CA THR A 254 -9.97 27.76 -15.56
C THR A 254 -9.94 27.16 -14.15
N VAL A 255 -8.76 27.05 -13.54
CA VAL A 255 -8.54 26.34 -12.27
C VAL A 255 -8.25 27.33 -11.15
N LYS A 256 -9.10 27.33 -10.12
CA LYS A 256 -8.86 28.09 -8.88
C LYS A 256 -8.17 27.20 -7.86
N LYS A 257 -7.00 27.59 -7.37
CA LYS A 257 -6.24 26.82 -6.37
C LYS A 257 -7.07 26.60 -5.10
N ILE A 258 -6.98 25.38 -4.53
CA ILE A 258 -7.57 24.99 -3.25
C ILE A 258 -6.45 24.82 -2.20
N SER A 259 -5.48 23.95 -2.46
CA SER A 259 -4.41 23.56 -1.52
C SER A 259 -3.14 23.10 -2.24
N GLY A 260 -2.08 22.90 -1.45
CA GLY A 260 -0.81 22.32 -1.88
C GLY A 260 0.06 23.20 -2.78
N LEU A 261 1.25 22.69 -3.08
CA LEU A 261 2.19 23.22 -4.06
C LEU A 261 2.23 22.27 -5.26
N ASN A 262 2.68 22.74 -6.41
CA ASN A 262 2.89 21.87 -7.57
C ASN A 262 4.30 21.26 -7.55
N PHE A 263 4.68 20.67 -6.42
CA PHE A 263 6.04 20.15 -6.17
C PHE A 263 6.09 18.63 -6.34
N LEU A 264 5.14 17.91 -5.74
CA LEU A 264 5.00 16.46 -5.88
C LEU A 264 3.72 16.12 -6.66
N ASP A 265 3.81 15.07 -7.49
CA ASP A 265 2.64 14.40 -8.04
C ASP A 265 2.19 13.25 -7.11
N ASN A 266 1.11 12.56 -7.46
CA ASN A 266 0.57 11.47 -6.63
C ASN A 266 1.57 10.33 -6.43
N ASN A 267 2.35 9.98 -7.47
CA ASN A 267 3.28 8.85 -7.37
C ASN A 267 4.44 9.20 -6.44
N ALA A 268 4.91 10.44 -6.47
CA ALA A 268 5.95 10.94 -5.58
C ALA A 268 5.47 11.04 -4.14
N VAL A 269 4.24 11.51 -3.89
CA VAL A 269 3.64 11.50 -2.54
C VAL A 269 3.59 10.08 -2.00
N ASN A 270 3.07 9.11 -2.78
CA ASN A 270 3.05 7.70 -2.38
C ASN A 270 4.45 7.20 -2.02
N ILE A 271 5.47 7.46 -2.85
CA ILE A 271 6.84 7.00 -2.57
C ILE A 271 7.34 7.53 -1.23
N VAL A 272 7.14 8.83 -0.95
CA VAL A 272 7.60 9.45 0.30
C VAL A 272 6.80 8.94 1.50
N SER A 273 5.46 8.85 1.41
CA SER A 273 4.61 8.38 2.50
C SER A 273 4.91 6.92 2.85
N ILE A 274 5.08 6.07 1.83
CA ILE A 274 5.48 4.67 1.97
C ILE A 274 6.87 4.56 2.61
N LEU A 275 7.87 5.32 2.12
CA LEU A 275 9.23 5.28 2.66
C LEU A 275 9.25 5.63 4.14
N LEU A 276 8.61 6.75 4.52
CA LEU A 276 8.54 7.20 5.91
C LEU A 276 7.84 6.17 6.79
N THR A 277 6.71 5.62 6.34
CA THR A 277 5.96 4.61 7.10
C THR A 277 6.74 3.30 7.24
N SER A 278 7.46 2.91 6.19
CA SER A 278 8.34 1.72 6.23
C SER A 278 9.44 1.91 7.27
N VAL A 279 10.15 3.03 7.26
CA VAL A 279 11.21 3.33 8.24
C VAL A 279 10.67 3.37 9.67
N LEU A 280 9.54 4.06 9.90
CA LEU A 280 8.93 4.13 11.23
C LEU A 280 8.51 2.74 11.73
N THR A 281 7.94 1.92 10.86
CA THR A 281 7.51 0.56 11.23
C THR A 281 8.71 -0.37 11.43
N SER A 282 9.78 -0.25 10.63
CA SER A 282 11.06 -0.93 10.86
C SER A 282 11.60 -0.66 12.25
N ILE A 283 11.67 0.62 12.65
CA ILE A 283 12.16 1.04 13.95
C ILE A 283 11.25 0.48 15.06
N ALA A 284 9.92 0.62 14.91
CA ALA A 284 8.97 0.10 15.88
C ALA A 284 9.11 -1.43 16.07
N CYS A 285 9.29 -2.20 14.99
CA CYS A 285 9.48 -3.63 15.09
C CYS A 285 10.72 -4.02 15.91
N VAL A 286 11.83 -3.29 15.76
CA VAL A 286 13.06 -3.55 16.55
C VAL A 286 12.83 -3.39 18.05
N TYR A 287 11.98 -2.44 18.46
CA TYR A 287 11.70 -2.20 19.88
C TYR A 287 10.62 -3.14 20.45
N ILE A 288 9.71 -3.63 19.60
CA ILE A 288 8.55 -4.43 20.04
C ILE A 288 8.88 -5.93 20.13
N PHE A 289 9.60 -6.46 19.13
CA PHE A 289 9.81 -7.90 18.96
C PHE A 289 11.18 -8.32 19.46
#